data_AF-A0A536WNF8-F1
#
_entry.id   AF-A0A536WNF8-F1
#
_cell.length_a   1.000
_cell.length_b   1.000
_cell.length_c   1.000
_cell.angle_alpha   90.00
_cell.angle_beta   90.00
_cell.angle_gamma   90.00
#
_symmetry.space_group_name_H-M   'P 1'
#
loop_
_entity.id
_entity.type
_entity.pdbx_description
1 polymer ?
#
loop_
_entity_poly.entity_id
_entity_poly.type
_entity_poly.pdbx_seq_one_letter_code
_entity_poly.pdbx_strand_id
1 'polypeptide(L)'
;MNPLLDFSGLPRFAQLRPEHVTPAVDTLLAEGRATIERVLAAPVSWDTFVAPLEDANEHIGRAWGQVAHLHAVLDSPELREAYNANLPKLTQYWTELGQNQALFDKYKSLADSPEYPTLSTARRRIVDNALRDFRLGGAELPPGKKARFAAIQEELAQLGSRFSENLLDATKAFSIVVDETRIAGIPPDVLAAAREAAQKDGKPGWKFTLHAPSYMPVMQYADDRLLRQTMYRESATRASEFGKPEWDNTPLIARIVELRRELAQLLGYRDYAEVSLVPKMADSPGQVLAFLDDLARRARPFAEKDVGELREFARRELALDPLEAWDIAYASE
;
A
#
# COMPACT_ATOMS: atom_id res chain seq x y z
N MET A 1 -1.63 -21.14 -22.51
CA MET A 1 -2.38 -21.06 -21.24
C MET A 1 -1.96 -19.78 -20.54
N ASN A 2 -2.90 -18.94 -20.11
CA ASN A 2 -2.58 -17.71 -19.40
C ASN A 2 -2.09 -18.06 -17.97
N PRO A 3 -0.87 -17.67 -17.55
CA PRO A 3 -0.32 -18.06 -16.26
C PRO A 3 -1.10 -17.49 -15.06
N LEU A 4 -1.87 -16.41 -15.25
CA LEU A 4 -2.73 -15.83 -14.21
C LEU A 4 -4.02 -16.63 -13.98
N LEU A 5 -4.33 -17.61 -14.85
CA LEU A 5 -5.47 -18.51 -14.74
C LEU A 5 -5.05 -19.91 -14.25
N ASP A 6 -3.78 -20.10 -13.87
CA ASP A 6 -3.29 -21.35 -13.30
C ASP A 6 -3.18 -21.26 -11.78
N PHE A 7 -4.14 -21.89 -11.09
CA PHE A 7 -4.26 -21.88 -9.64
C PHE A 7 -3.69 -23.13 -8.96
N SER A 8 -3.06 -24.04 -9.71
CA SER A 8 -2.61 -25.37 -9.24
C SER A 8 -1.43 -25.34 -8.27
N GLY A 9 -0.75 -24.20 -8.13
CA GLY A 9 0.42 -24.08 -7.26
C GLY A 9 0.88 -22.64 -7.06
N LEU A 10 2.20 -22.45 -7.01
CA LEU A 10 2.82 -21.14 -6.81
C LEU A 10 2.68 -20.23 -8.05
N PRO A 11 2.64 -18.90 -7.85
CA PRO A 11 2.71 -17.92 -8.93
C PRO A 11 3.81 -18.18 -9.95
N ARG A 12 3.48 -18.13 -11.24
CA ARG A 12 4.42 -18.35 -12.35
C ARG A 12 5.02 -17.04 -12.84
N PHE A 13 5.69 -16.29 -11.96
CA PHE A 13 6.21 -14.94 -12.26
C PHE A 13 7.08 -14.88 -13.52
N ALA A 14 7.92 -15.89 -13.77
CA ALA A 14 8.78 -15.95 -14.96
C ALA A 14 8.01 -16.04 -16.30
N GLN A 15 6.73 -16.43 -16.26
CA GLN A 15 5.87 -16.57 -17.44
C GLN A 15 4.86 -15.42 -17.56
N LEU A 16 4.64 -14.66 -16.49
CA LEU A 16 3.71 -13.54 -16.47
C LEU A 16 4.26 -12.41 -17.34
N ARG A 17 3.43 -11.89 -18.24
CA ARG A 17 3.72 -10.76 -19.11
C ARG A 17 2.54 -9.79 -19.10
N PRO A 18 2.74 -8.48 -19.36
CA PRO A 18 1.66 -7.48 -19.31
C PRO A 18 0.43 -7.84 -20.15
N GLU A 19 0.61 -8.44 -21.33
CA GLU A 19 -0.48 -8.84 -22.22
C GLU A 19 -1.38 -9.95 -21.65
N HIS A 20 -0.94 -10.65 -20.60
CA HIS A 20 -1.74 -11.65 -19.91
C HIS A 20 -2.76 -11.04 -18.93
N VAL A 21 -2.55 -9.79 -18.49
CA VAL A 21 -3.32 -9.17 -17.41
C VAL A 21 -4.78 -8.98 -17.81
N THR A 22 -5.04 -8.23 -18.88
CA THR A 22 -6.41 -7.91 -19.29
C THR A 22 -7.25 -9.16 -19.60
N PRO A 23 -6.77 -10.14 -20.40
CA PRO A 23 -7.55 -11.35 -20.65
C PRO A 23 -7.86 -12.15 -19.39
N ALA A 24 -6.91 -12.26 -18.45
CA ALA A 24 -7.15 -12.99 -17.20
C ALA A 24 -8.18 -12.27 -16.31
N VAL A 25 -8.04 -10.96 -16.16
CA VAL A 25 -8.99 -10.14 -15.39
C VAL A 25 -10.39 -10.24 -15.98
N ASP A 26 -10.53 -10.08 -17.30
CA ASP A 26 -11.86 -10.15 -17.95
C ASP A 26 -12.50 -11.53 -17.78
N THR A 27 -11.74 -12.63 -17.92
CA THR A 27 -12.23 -13.98 -17.65
C THR A 27 -12.70 -14.15 -16.20
N LEU A 28 -11.86 -13.80 -15.23
CA LEU A 28 -12.15 -14.02 -13.81
C LEU A 28 -13.30 -13.14 -13.32
N LEU A 29 -13.42 -11.89 -13.81
CA LEU A 29 -14.55 -11.03 -13.48
C LEU A 29 -15.86 -11.54 -14.08
N ALA A 30 -15.83 -12.12 -15.29
CA ALA A 30 -17.01 -12.74 -15.89
C ALA A 30 -17.44 -13.99 -15.10
N GLU A 31 -16.49 -14.86 -14.75
CA GLU A 31 -16.73 -16.05 -13.91
C GLU A 31 -17.24 -15.68 -12.51
N GLY A 32 -16.69 -14.63 -11.90
CA GLY A 32 -17.13 -14.10 -10.63
C GLY A 32 -18.58 -13.61 -10.68
N ARG A 33 -18.96 -12.83 -11.71
CA ARG A 33 -20.36 -12.39 -11.91
C ARG A 33 -21.30 -13.56 -12.17
N ALA A 34 -20.92 -14.52 -12.99
CA ALA A 34 -21.72 -15.73 -13.24
C ALA A 34 -21.90 -16.56 -11.94
N THR A 35 -20.87 -16.61 -11.10
CA THR A 35 -20.95 -17.24 -9.78
C THR A 35 -21.92 -16.52 -8.87
N ILE A 36 -21.92 -15.19 -8.82
CA ILE A 36 -22.89 -14.40 -8.05
C ILE A 36 -24.33 -14.78 -8.44
N GLU A 37 -24.66 -14.80 -9.73
CA GLU A 37 -25.99 -15.19 -10.21
C GLU A 37 -26.37 -16.62 -9.77
N ARG A 38 -25.44 -17.56 -9.94
CA ARG A 38 -25.65 -18.97 -9.56
C ARG A 38 -25.87 -19.12 -8.06
N VAL A 39 -25.04 -18.50 -7.23
CA VAL A 39 -25.14 -18.63 -5.78
C VAL A 39 -26.34 -17.89 -5.24
N LEU A 40 -26.84 -16.83 -5.90
CA LEU A 40 -28.09 -16.16 -5.55
C LEU A 40 -29.33 -17.05 -5.81
N ALA A 41 -29.32 -17.84 -6.88
CA ALA A 41 -30.39 -18.78 -7.22
C ALA A 41 -30.39 -20.07 -6.38
N ALA A 42 -29.25 -20.46 -5.80
CA ALA A 42 -29.12 -21.67 -4.99
C ALA A 42 -29.83 -21.58 -3.62
N PRO A 43 -30.11 -22.68 -2.91
CA PRO A 43 -30.48 -22.64 -1.51
C PRO A 43 -29.41 -21.92 -0.66
N VAL A 44 -29.81 -21.32 0.46
CA VAL A 44 -28.86 -20.69 1.39
C VAL A 44 -28.23 -21.78 2.27
N SER A 45 -26.94 -22.01 2.08
CA SER A 45 -26.09 -22.82 2.96
C SER A 45 -24.63 -22.42 2.83
N TRP A 46 -23.76 -22.91 3.71
CA TRP A 46 -22.33 -22.70 3.53
C TRP A 46 -21.84 -23.25 2.19
N ASP A 47 -22.20 -24.49 1.85
CA ASP A 47 -21.66 -25.22 0.70
C ASP A 47 -22.22 -24.73 -0.64
N THR A 48 -23.46 -24.23 -0.69
CA THR A 48 -24.10 -23.79 -1.94
C THR A 48 -24.03 -22.28 -2.18
N PHE A 49 -23.70 -21.50 -1.14
CA PHE A 49 -23.62 -20.04 -1.23
C PHE A 49 -22.23 -19.49 -0.89
N VAL A 50 -21.74 -19.69 0.34
CA VAL A 50 -20.51 -19.02 0.82
C VAL A 50 -19.26 -19.60 0.15
N ALA A 51 -19.04 -20.91 0.27
CA ALA A 51 -17.85 -21.57 -0.29
C ALA A 51 -17.63 -21.29 -1.78
N PRO A 52 -18.61 -21.48 -2.68
CA PRO A 52 -18.40 -21.21 -4.11
C PRO A 52 -18.16 -19.72 -4.42
N LEU A 53 -18.71 -18.79 -3.63
CA LEU A 53 -18.46 -17.36 -3.80
C LEU A 53 -17.04 -16.98 -3.35
N GLU A 54 -16.60 -17.51 -2.20
CA GLU A 54 -15.24 -17.33 -1.69
C GLU A 54 -14.19 -17.89 -2.68
N ASP A 55 -14.40 -19.10 -3.22
CA ASP A 55 -13.49 -19.71 -4.19
C ASP A 55 -13.33 -18.86 -5.46
N ALA A 56 -14.45 -18.31 -5.98
CA ALA A 56 -14.41 -17.45 -7.16
C ALA A 56 -13.69 -16.11 -6.89
N ASN A 57 -13.95 -15.50 -5.72
CA ASN A 57 -13.29 -14.28 -5.28
C ASN A 57 -11.78 -14.49 -5.03
N GLU A 58 -11.39 -15.65 -4.48
CA GLU A 58 -10.00 -16.01 -4.25
C GLU A 58 -9.23 -16.14 -5.57
N HIS A 59 -9.83 -16.67 -6.64
CA HIS A 59 -9.18 -16.70 -7.95
C HIS A 59 -8.87 -15.29 -8.49
N ILE A 60 -9.80 -14.34 -8.34
CA ILE A 60 -9.57 -12.92 -8.69
C ILE A 60 -8.44 -12.36 -7.82
N GLY A 61 -8.48 -12.58 -6.51
CA GLY A 61 -7.48 -12.12 -5.55
C GLY A 61 -6.08 -12.66 -5.85
N ARG A 62 -5.95 -13.96 -6.14
CA ARG A 62 -4.69 -14.61 -6.48
C ARG A 62 -4.11 -14.12 -7.80
N ALA A 63 -4.95 -13.91 -8.82
CA ALA A 63 -4.48 -13.37 -10.10
C ALA A 63 -4.03 -11.92 -9.94
N TRP A 64 -4.87 -11.06 -9.34
CA TRP A 64 -4.55 -9.64 -9.18
C TRP A 64 -3.39 -9.40 -8.22
N GLY A 65 -3.26 -10.19 -7.15
CA GLY A 65 -2.14 -10.12 -6.21
C GLY A 65 -0.80 -10.32 -6.90
N GLN A 66 -0.71 -11.20 -7.90
CA GLN A 66 0.51 -11.37 -8.71
C GLN A 66 0.84 -10.12 -9.53
N VAL A 67 -0.16 -9.53 -10.17
CA VAL A 67 0.00 -8.31 -10.99
C VAL A 67 0.39 -7.11 -10.11
N ALA A 68 -0.31 -6.90 -9.00
CA ALA A 68 -0.03 -5.84 -8.04
C ALA A 68 1.36 -6.00 -7.39
N HIS A 69 1.77 -7.23 -7.09
CA HIS A 69 3.12 -7.50 -6.58
C HIS A 69 4.18 -7.11 -7.61
N LEU A 70 4.06 -7.55 -8.86
CA LEU A 70 5.02 -7.19 -9.91
C LEU A 70 5.04 -5.68 -10.18
N HIS A 71 3.88 -5.01 -10.14
CA HIS A 71 3.83 -3.55 -10.26
C HIS A 71 4.59 -2.86 -9.10
N ALA A 72 4.61 -3.45 -7.90
CA ALA A 72 5.34 -2.90 -6.77
C ALA A 72 6.86 -3.17 -6.79
N VAL A 73 7.32 -4.30 -7.34
CA VAL A 73 8.74 -4.75 -7.24
C VAL A 73 9.49 -4.81 -8.56
N LEU A 74 8.78 -4.84 -9.69
CA LEU A 74 9.33 -5.00 -11.04
C LEU A 74 8.50 -4.15 -12.04
N ASP A 75 8.23 -2.91 -11.67
CA ASP A 75 7.49 -1.95 -12.47
C ASP A 75 8.15 -1.71 -13.84
N SER A 76 7.34 -1.72 -14.91
CA SER A 76 7.70 -1.32 -16.27
C SER A 76 6.57 -0.49 -16.87
N PRO A 77 6.83 0.34 -17.91
CA PRO A 77 5.79 1.11 -18.58
C PRO A 77 4.61 0.25 -19.06
N GLU A 78 4.90 -0.93 -19.63
CA GLU A 78 3.89 -1.86 -20.16
C GLU A 78 3.08 -2.51 -19.04
N LEU A 79 3.73 -2.89 -17.92
CA LEU A 79 3.03 -3.43 -16.76
C LEU A 79 2.17 -2.37 -16.08
N ARG A 80 2.65 -1.13 -15.99
CA ARG A 80 1.92 0.00 -15.43
C ARG A 80 0.67 0.33 -16.26
N GLU A 81 0.79 0.34 -17.58
CA GLU A 81 -0.34 0.50 -18.50
C GLU A 81 -1.36 -0.63 -18.28
N ALA A 82 -0.91 -1.88 -18.26
CA ALA A 82 -1.78 -3.03 -18.01
C ALA A 82 -2.45 -2.98 -16.63
N TYR A 83 -1.74 -2.55 -15.59
CA TYR A 83 -2.28 -2.38 -14.24
C TYR A 83 -3.37 -1.30 -14.23
N ASN A 84 -3.06 -0.09 -14.72
CA ASN A 84 -3.99 1.04 -14.71
C ASN A 84 -5.21 0.83 -15.61
N ALA A 85 -5.09 0.05 -16.69
CA ALA A 85 -6.23 -0.31 -17.53
C ALA A 85 -7.21 -1.29 -16.84
N ASN A 86 -6.76 -2.06 -15.85
CA ASN A 86 -7.57 -3.10 -15.20
C ASN A 86 -7.97 -2.76 -13.75
N LEU A 87 -7.27 -1.86 -13.08
CA LEU A 87 -7.60 -1.40 -11.73
C LEU A 87 -9.05 -0.87 -11.63
N PRO A 88 -9.59 -0.06 -12.57
CA PRO A 88 -10.98 0.39 -12.53
C PRO A 88 -11.98 -0.77 -12.61
N LYS A 89 -11.72 -1.77 -13.47
CA LYS A 89 -12.60 -2.95 -13.61
C LYS A 89 -12.72 -3.75 -12.32
N LEU A 90 -11.60 -3.93 -11.62
CA LEU A 90 -11.57 -4.63 -10.34
C LEU A 90 -12.21 -3.79 -9.23
N THR A 91 -11.94 -2.50 -9.19
CA THR A 91 -12.55 -1.58 -8.21
C THR A 91 -14.08 -1.56 -8.37
N GLN A 92 -14.56 -1.53 -9.62
CA GLN A 92 -15.97 -1.64 -9.94
C GLN A 92 -16.54 -2.98 -9.46
N TYR A 93 -15.90 -4.11 -9.78
CA TYR A 93 -16.37 -5.43 -9.34
C TYR A 93 -16.50 -5.56 -7.82
N TRP A 94 -15.48 -5.15 -7.06
CA TRP A 94 -15.51 -5.23 -5.60
C TRP A 94 -16.54 -4.26 -4.99
N THR A 95 -16.75 -3.11 -5.62
CA THR A 95 -17.80 -2.16 -5.23
C THR A 95 -19.20 -2.71 -5.50
N GLU A 96 -19.41 -3.30 -6.69
CA GLU A 96 -20.64 -3.99 -7.06
C GLU A 96 -20.96 -5.11 -6.06
N LEU A 97 -19.96 -5.94 -5.73
CA LEU A 97 -20.07 -7.01 -4.75
C LEU A 97 -20.47 -6.43 -3.37
N GLY A 98 -19.73 -5.46 -2.85
CA GLY A 98 -19.96 -4.86 -1.53
C GLY A 98 -21.29 -4.11 -1.41
N GLN A 99 -21.87 -3.66 -2.53
CA GLN A 99 -23.16 -2.97 -2.56
C GLN A 99 -24.35 -3.87 -2.95
N ASN A 100 -24.10 -5.15 -3.26
CA ASN A 100 -25.13 -6.08 -3.71
C ASN A 100 -26.07 -6.45 -2.55
N GLN A 101 -27.27 -5.87 -2.58
CA GLN A 101 -28.28 -6.07 -1.54
C GLN A 101 -28.73 -7.53 -1.44
N ALA A 102 -28.87 -8.22 -2.58
CA ALA A 102 -29.34 -9.61 -2.60
C ALA A 102 -28.32 -10.54 -1.93
N LEU A 103 -27.02 -10.34 -2.18
CA LEU A 103 -25.96 -11.08 -1.48
C LEU A 103 -25.98 -10.78 0.02
N PHE A 104 -26.12 -9.52 0.40
CA PHE A 104 -26.18 -9.13 1.80
C PHE A 104 -27.39 -9.74 2.54
N ASP A 105 -28.57 -9.73 1.92
CA ASP A 105 -29.78 -10.35 2.45
C ASP A 105 -29.64 -11.87 2.56
N LYS A 106 -28.90 -12.49 1.63
CA LYS A 106 -28.61 -13.92 1.68
C LYS A 106 -27.63 -14.29 2.80
N TYR A 107 -26.60 -13.47 3.04
CA TYR A 107 -25.72 -13.62 4.20
C TYR A 107 -26.48 -13.46 5.52
N LYS A 108 -27.40 -12.49 5.62
CA LYS A 108 -28.29 -12.34 6.79
C LYS A 108 -29.15 -13.59 6.99
N SER A 109 -29.75 -14.09 5.90
CA SER A 109 -30.55 -15.32 5.92
C SER A 109 -29.74 -16.54 6.38
N LEU A 110 -28.45 -16.65 5.98
CA LEU A 110 -27.58 -17.70 6.46
C LEU A 110 -27.32 -17.56 7.98
N ALA A 111 -27.00 -16.36 8.44
CA ALA A 111 -26.74 -16.08 9.86
C ALA A 111 -27.95 -16.36 10.77
N ASP A 112 -29.16 -16.12 10.26
CA ASP A 112 -30.43 -16.39 10.96
C ASP A 112 -30.91 -17.85 10.81
N SER A 113 -30.20 -18.67 10.02
CA SER A 113 -30.61 -20.04 9.72
C SER A 113 -30.22 -21.03 10.84
N PRO A 114 -30.87 -22.21 10.91
CA PRO A 114 -30.46 -23.29 11.80
C PRO A 114 -29.04 -23.83 11.53
N GLU A 115 -28.48 -23.60 10.33
CA GLU A 115 -27.14 -24.07 9.96
C GLU A 115 -26.03 -23.25 10.64
N TYR A 116 -26.20 -21.93 10.78
CA TYR A 116 -25.17 -21.05 11.33
C TYR A 116 -24.58 -21.50 12.68
N PRO A 117 -25.37 -21.89 13.71
CA PRO A 117 -24.81 -22.39 14.96
C PRO A 117 -24.02 -23.70 14.81
N THR A 118 -24.26 -24.48 13.74
CA THR A 118 -23.55 -25.74 13.46
C THR A 118 -22.23 -25.55 12.71
N LEU A 119 -22.00 -24.37 12.12
CA LEU A 119 -20.76 -24.05 11.42
C LEU A 119 -19.55 -24.11 12.35
N SER A 120 -18.35 -24.35 11.80
CA SER A 120 -17.13 -24.20 12.59
C SER A 120 -16.89 -22.75 12.99
N THR A 121 -16.08 -22.50 14.02
CA THR A 121 -15.72 -21.14 14.46
C THR A 121 -15.14 -20.31 13.31
N ALA A 122 -14.30 -20.90 12.46
CA ALA A 122 -13.73 -20.23 11.30
C ALA A 122 -14.80 -19.83 10.27
N ARG A 123 -15.73 -20.74 9.97
CA ARG A 123 -16.82 -20.49 9.02
C ARG A 123 -17.79 -19.41 9.52
N ARG A 124 -18.17 -19.44 10.80
CA ARG A 124 -18.96 -18.35 11.41
C ARG A 124 -18.26 -17.01 11.30
N ARG A 125 -16.96 -16.96 11.59
CA ARG A 125 -16.17 -15.73 11.50
C ARG A 125 -16.16 -15.15 10.09
N ILE A 126 -16.12 -16.00 9.05
CA ILE A 126 -16.22 -15.57 7.65
C ILE A 126 -17.58 -14.91 7.39
N VAL A 127 -18.68 -15.54 7.82
CA VAL A 127 -20.04 -14.97 7.70
C VAL A 127 -20.15 -13.63 8.43
N ASP A 128 -19.66 -13.55 9.66
CA ASP A 128 -19.71 -12.33 10.48
C ASP A 128 -18.91 -11.18 9.85
N ASN A 129 -17.72 -11.49 9.33
CA ASN A 129 -16.88 -10.54 8.62
C ASN A 129 -17.57 -10.07 7.33
N ALA A 130 -18.16 -10.98 6.54
CA ALA A 130 -18.90 -10.62 5.34
C ALA A 130 -20.03 -9.64 5.67
N LEU A 131 -20.86 -9.92 6.69
CA LEU A 131 -21.94 -9.03 7.14
C LEU A 131 -21.43 -7.64 7.55
N ARG A 132 -20.31 -7.56 8.26
CA ARG A 132 -19.65 -6.29 8.59
C ARG A 132 -19.18 -5.58 7.32
N ASP A 133 -18.54 -6.30 6.41
CA ASP A 133 -17.90 -5.75 5.22
C ASP A 133 -18.93 -5.29 4.18
N PHE A 134 -20.12 -5.91 4.08
CA PHE A 134 -21.26 -5.36 3.32
C PHE A 134 -21.72 -4.00 3.86
N ARG A 135 -21.79 -3.84 5.19
CA ARG A 135 -22.15 -2.54 5.79
C ARG A 135 -21.10 -1.48 5.48
N LEU A 136 -19.81 -1.83 5.63
CA LEU A 136 -18.69 -0.95 5.26
C LEU A 136 -18.61 -0.68 3.75
N GLY A 137 -19.06 -1.62 2.93
CA GLY A 137 -19.21 -1.48 1.47
C GLY A 137 -20.43 -0.65 1.04
N GLY A 138 -21.23 -0.17 2.00
CA GLY A 138 -22.40 0.66 1.72
C GLY A 138 -23.60 -0.12 1.18
N ALA A 139 -23.73 -1.42 1.45
CA ALA A 139 -24.88 -2.22 1.04
C ALA A 139 -26.22 -1.61 1.51
N GLU A 140 -26.26 -1.04 2.73
CA GLU A 140 -27.46 -0.44 3.32
C GLU A 140 -27.73 1.01 2.87
N LEU A 141 -26.87 1.58 2.01
CA LEU A 141 -27.06 2.94 1.53
C LEU A 141 -28.26 3.04 0.57
N PRO A 142 -29.02 4.16 0.59
CA PRO A 142 -29.98 4.47 -0.46
C PRO A 142 -29.31 4.54 -1.85
N PRO A 143 -30.04 4.26 -2.95
CA PRO A 143 -29.47 4.20 -4.31
C PRO A 143 -28.62 5.42 -4.70
N GLY A 144 -29.07 6.64 -4.39
CA GLY A 144 -28.31 7.87 -4.69
C GLY A 144 -26.98 7.97 -3.92
N LYS A 145 -26.90 7.43 -2.70
CA LYS A 145 -25.67 7.37 -1.91
C LYS A 145 -24.74 6.23 -2.37
N LYS A 146 -25.29 5.11 -2.85
CA LYS A 146 -24.50 4.01 -3.44
C LYS A 146 -23.67 4.46 -4.63
N ALA A 147 -24.28 5.21 -5.56
CA ALA A 147 -23.58 5.75 -6.73
C ALA A 147 -22.43 6.69 -6.34
N ARG A 148 -22.65 7.59 -5.37
CA ARG A 148 -21.57 8.47 -4.87
C ARG A 148 -20.47 7.68 -4.17
N PHE A 149 -20.82 6.70 -3.34
CA PHE A 149 -19.85 5.81 -2.69
C PHE A 149 -18.97 5.10 -3.74
N ALA A 150 -19.57 4.57 -4.81
CA ALA A 150 -18.84 3.90 -5.87
C ALA A 150 -17.86 4.84 -6.59
N ALA A 151 -18.31 6.05 -6.92
CA ALA A 151 -17.43 7.08 -7.52
C ALA A 151 -16.26 7.45 -6.59
N ILE A 152 -16.49 7.54 -5.28
CA ILE A 152 -15.43 7.80 -4.31
C ILE A 152 -14.41 6.65 -4.27
N GLN A 153 -14.88 5.39 -4.27
CA GLN A 153 -13.99 4.22 -4.26
C GLN A 153 -13.12 4.16 -5.52
N GLU A 154 -13.69 4.45 -6.68
CA GLU A 154 -12.94 4.54 -7.95
C GLU A 154 -11.89 5.64 -7.91
N GLU A 155 -12.27 6.85 -7.48
CA GLU A 155 -11.35 7.99 -7.38
C GLU A 155 -10.22 7.70 -6.37
N LEU A 156 -10.53 7.11 -5.21
CA LEU A 156 -9.54 6.70 -4.22
C LEU A 156 -8.55 5.66 -4.75
N ALA A 157 -9.03 4.68 -5.53
CA ALA A 157 -8.16 3.67 -6.15
C ALA A 157 -7.20 4.30 -7.16
N GLN A 158 -7.70 5.18 -8.03
CA GLN A 158 -6.89 5.90 -9.01
C GLN A 158 -5.85 6.81 -8.33
N LEU A 159 -6.26 7.58 -7.31
CA LEU A 159 -5.35 8.44 -6.54
C LEU A 159 -4.29 7.63 -5.80
N GLY A 160 -4.64 6.47 -5.24
CA GLY A 160 -3.70 5.57 -4.57
C GLY A 160 -2.64 4.98 -5.52
N SER A 161 -3.05 4.58 -6.73
CA SER A 161 -2.14 4.14 -7.79
C SER A 161 -1.18 5.26 -8.16
N ARG A 162 -1.72 6.44 -8.51
CA ARG A 162 -0.93 7.61 -8.91
C ARG A 162 0.04 8.07 -7.83
N PHE A 163 -0.39 8.08 -6.56
CA PHE A 163 0.48 8.42 -5.43
C PHE A 163 1.72 7.51 -5.38
N SER A 164 1.50 6.20 -5.56
CA SER A 164 2.54 5.18 -5.49
C SER A 164 3.49 5.27 -6.69
N GLU A 165 2.96 5.48 -7.89
CA GLU A 165 3.74 5.68 -9.12
C GLU A 165 4.60 6.95 -9.05
N ASN A 166 4.03 8.08 -8.60
CA ASN A 166 4.77 9.32 -8.40
C ASN A 166 5.95 9.14 -7.44
N LEU A 167 5.73 8.42 -6.33
CA LEU A 167 6.79 8.14 -5.35
C LEU A 167 7.89 7.25 -5.93
N LEU A 168 7.52 6.25 -6.73
CA LEU A 168 8.45 5.38 -7.43
C LEU A 168 9.29 6.16 -8.45
N ASP A 169 8.64 7.00 -9.26
CA ASP A 169 9.29 7.80 -10.29
C ASP A 169 10.22 8.85 -9.67
N ALA A 170 9.80 9.53 -8.60
CA ALA A 170 10.65 10.43 -7.83
C ALA A 170 11.87 9.72 -7.24
N THR A 171 11.70 8.49 -6.75
CA THR A 171 12.80 7.67 -6.22
C THR A 171 13.78 7.24 -7.33
N LYS A 172 13.27 6.84 -8.50
CA LYS A 172 14.08 6.42 -9.67
C LYS A 172 14.83 7.59 -10.32
N ALA A 173 14.25 8.80 -10.29
CA ALA A 173 14.77 9.96 -11.00
C ALA A 173 16.07 10.51 -10.42
N PHE A 174 16.27 10.38 -9.11
CA PHE A 174 17.48 10.87 -8.46
C PHE A 174 18.60 9.84 -8.52
N SER A 175 19.75 10.28 -9.00
CA SER A 175 21.02 9.62 -8.71
C SER A 175 22.14 10.65 -8.65
N ILE A 176 23.14 10.39 -7.83
CA ILE A 176 24.37 11.19 -7.77
C ILE A 176 25.56 10.30 -8.07
N VAL A 177 26.46 10.78 -8.92
CA VAL A 177 27.74 10.14 -9.19
C VAL A 177 28.83 10.96 -8.53
N VAL A 178 29.63 10.30 -7.71
CA VAL A 178 30.74 10.93 -7.00
C VAL A 178 32.07 10.26 -7.36
N ASP A 179 33.16 11.00 -7.17
CA ASP A 179 34.52 10.49 -7.29
C ASP A 179 35.02 9.85 -5.99
N GLU A 180 36.26 9.36 -6.01
CA GLU A 180 36.90 8.64 -4.91
C GLU A 180 37.09 9.50 -3.66
N THR A 181 37.10 10.83 -3.79
CA THR A 181 37.32 11.73 -2.65
C THR A 181 36.10 11.84 -1.74
N ARG A 182 34.93 11.34 -2.18
CA ARG A 182 33.64 11.51 -1.49
C ARG A 182 33.04 10.20 -0.94
N ILE A 183 33.80 9.10 -0.99
CA ILE A 183 33.30 7.75 -0.64
C ILE A 183 33.90 7.17 0.65
N ALA A 184 34.69 7.95 1.39
CA ALA A 184 35.27 7.52 2.65
C ALA A 184 34.17 7.10 3.65
N GLY A 185 34.47 6.06 4.44
CA GLY A 185 33.59 5.44 5.42
C GLY A 185 32.57 4.45 4.86
N ILE A 186 32.15 4.58 3.60
CA ILE A 186 31.12 3.73 2.99
C ILE A 186 31.60 2.25 2.89
N PRO A 187 30.78 1.25 3.27
CA PRO A 187 31.16 -0.16 3.23
C PRO A 187 31.57 -0.67 1.83
N PRO A 188 32.56 -1.57 1.73
CA PRO A 188 33.09 -2.04 0.44
C PRO A 188 32.06 -2.70 -0.50
N ASP A 189 31.10 -3.43 0.04
CA ASP A 189 30.02 -4.07 -0.71
C ASP A 189 29.08 -3.03 -1.34
N VAL A 190 28.77 -1.96 -0.60
CA VAL A 190 27.98 -0.82 -1.10
C VAL A 190 28.76 -0.09 -2.19
N LEU A 191 30.07 0.12 -2.01
CA LEU A 191 30.93 0.72 -3.02
C LEU A 191 31.02 -0.13 -4.30
N ALA A 192 31.08 -1.46 -4.18
CA ALA A 192 31.06 -2.35 -5.33
C ALA A 192 29.75 -2.21 -6.12
N ALA A 193 28.60 -2.22 -5.43
CA ALA A 193 27.29 -2.03 -6.06
C ALA A 193 27.14 -0.64 -6.71
N ALA A 194 27.60 0.43 -6.05
CA ALA A 194 27.56 1.79 -6.58
C ALA A 194 28.49 1.96 -7.79
N ARG A 195 29.63 1.27 -7.82
CA ARG A 195 30.56 1.25 -8.97
C ARG A 195 29.94 0.54 -10.16
N GLU A 196 29.33 -0.63 -9.94
CA GLU A 196 28.61 -1.37 -10.99
C GLU A 196 27.45 -0.54 -11.56
N ALA A 197 26.70 0.14 -10.70
CA ALA A 197 25.60 1.03 -11.11
C ALA A 197 26.10 2.21 -11.96
N ALA A 198 27.26 2.81 -11.64
CA ALA A 198 27.86 3.86 -12.46
C ALA A 198 28.33 3.32 -13.82
N GLN A 199 28.95 2.13 -13.84
CA GLN A 199 29.42 1.48 -15.07
C GLN A 199 28.28 1.13 -16.02
N LYS A 200 27.14 0.65 -15.51
CA LYS A 200 25.93 0.40 -16.32
C LYS A 200 25.42 1.65 -17.04
N ASP A 201 25.62 2.82 -16.44
CA ASP A 201 25.28 4.12 -17.00
C ASP A 201 26.40 4.74 -17.85
N GLY A 202 27.55 4.06 -18.01
CA GLY A 202 28.71 4.60 -18.70
C GLY A 202 29.37 5.79 -17.98
N LYS A 203 29.13 5.96 -16.68
CA LYS A 203 29.69 7.06 -15.87
C LYS A 203 30.89 6.58 -15.05
N PRO A 204 31.97 7.39 -14.94
CA PRO A 204 33.05 7.10 -14.00
C PRO A 204 32.60 7.38 -12.56
N GLY A 205 33.21 6.74 -11.57
CA GLY A 205 32.93 7.00 -10.15
C GLY A 205 32.00 5.98 -9.50
N TRP A 206 31.22 6.43 -8.51
CA TRP A 206 30.25 5.64 -7.74
C TRP A 206 28.88 6.30 -7.80
N LYS A 207 27.87 5.54 -8.24
CA LYS A 207 26.49 6.02 -8.39
C LYS A 207 25.67 5.61 -7.16
N PHE A 208 25.14 6.60 -6.45
CA PHE A 208 24.20 6.41 -5.35
C PHE A 208 22.78 6.84 -5.75
N THR A 209 21.78 6.19 -5.18
CA THR A 209 20.35 6.39 -5.48
C THR A 209 19.52 6.46 -4.19
N LEU A 210 18.25 6.83 -4.28
CA LEU A 210 17.36 6.90 -3.12
C LEU A 210 16.76 5.53 -2.71
N HIS A 211 17.12 4.44 -3.41
CA HIS A 211 16.72 3.10 -3.00
C HIS A 211 17.40 2.74 -1.67
N ALA A 212 16.66 2.12 -0.74
CA ALA A 212 17.13 1.88 0.62
C ALA A 212 18.52 1.20 0.72
N PRO A 213 18.87 0.19 -0.11
CA PRO A 213 20.21 -0.42 -0.08
C PRO A 213 21.35 0.53 -0.47
N SER A 214 21.06 1.64 -1.14
CA SER A 214 22.01 2.68 -1.51
C SER A 214 21.94 3.87 -0.55
N TYR A 215 20.73 4.34 -0.22
CA TYR A 215 20.51 5.49 0.64
C TYR A 215 20.97 5.25 2.09
N MET A 216 20.54 4.15 2.71
CA MET A 216 20.78 3.92 4.15
C MET A 216 22.28 3.87 4.49
N PRO A 217 23.12 3.11 3.75
CA PRO A 217 24.55 3.07 4.07
C PRO A 217 25.26 4.41 3.84
N VAL A 218 24.82 5.21 2.87
CA VAL A 218 25.38 6.56 2.70
C VAL A 218 25.04 7.43 3.91
N MET A 219 23.82 7.36 4.43
CA MET A 219 23.42 8.13 5.61
C MET A 219 24.12 7.68 6.89
N GLN A 220 24.44 6.39 7.02
CA GLN A 220 25.10 5.81 8.20
C GLN A 220 26.62 5.97 8.17
N TYR A 221 27.26 5.81 7.01
CA TYR A 221 28.71 5.59 6.96
C TYR A 221 29.50 6.59 6.12
N ALA A 222 28.85 7.39 5.26
CA ALA A 222 29.63 8.30 4.41
C ALA A 222 30.21 9.44 5.25
N ASP A 223 31.53 9.58 5.27
CA ASP A 223 32.22 10.67 5.98
C ASP A 223 31.93 12.05 5.36
N ASP A 224 31.65 12.07 4.05
CA ASP A 224 31.27 13.29 3.35
C ASP A 224 29.88 13.79 3.78
N ARG A 225 29.88 14.77 4.69
CA ARG A 225 28.68 15.45 5.18
C ARG A 225 27.84 16.08 4.07
N LEU A 226 28.45 16.61 3.02
CA LEU A 226 27.72 17.20 1.90
C LEU A 226 26.99 16.11 1.10
N LEU A 227 27.60 14.94 0.91
CA LEU A 227 26.94 13.79 0.30
C LEU A 227 25.72 13.37 1.12
N ARG A 228 25.84 13.23 2.45
CA ARG A 228 24.71 12.93 3.34
C ARG A 228 23.62 14.00 3.25
N GLN A 229 23.99 15.29 3.26
CA GLN A 229 23.04 16.40 3.14
C GLN A 229 22.26 16.34 1.82
N THR A 230 22.95 16.14 0.70
CA THR A 230 22.31 16.02 -0.62
C THR A 230 21.34 14.84 -0.63
N MET A 231 21.80 13.65 -0.22
CA MET A 231 20.98 12.44 -0.18
C MET A 231 19.73 12.61 0.70
N TYR A 232 19.90 13.16 1.91
CA TYR A 232 18.81 13.40 2.84
C TYR A 232 17.75 14.33 2.25
N ARG A 233 18.16 15.48 1.69
CA ARG A 233 17.22 16.45 1.10
C ARG A 233 16.43 15.81 -0.02
N GLU A 234 17.12 15.15 -0.94
CA GLU A 234 16.51 14.50 -2.10
C GLU A 234 15.55 13.38 -1.67
N SER A 235 15.87 12.63 -0.62
CA SER A 235 14.98 11.62 -0.04
C SER A 235 13.75 12.23 0.64
N ALA A 236 13.94 13.31 1.41
CA ALA A 236 12.90 13.97 2.20
C ALA A 236 11.90 14.75 1.34
N THR A 237 12.30 15.20 0.14
CA THR A 237 11.46 15.98 -0.78
C THR A 237 10.89 15.16 -1.94
N ARG A 238 10.98 13.81 -1.91
CA ARG A 238 10.42 12.97 -2.97
C ARG A 238 8.93 13.17 -3.12
N ALA A 239 8.48 13.25 -4.38
CA ALA A 239 7.07 13.37 -4.74
C ALA A 239 6.33 14.47 -3.95
N SER A 240 7.00 15.60 -3.75
CA SER A 240 6.49 16.78 -3.03
C SER A 240 6.51 18.01 -3.92
N GLU A 241 6.01 19.13 -3.41
CA GLU A 241 6.01 20.45 -4.04
C GLU A 241 7.42 20.99 -4.36
N PHE A 242 8.46 20.40 -3.76
CA PHE A 242 9.86 20.74 -4.01
C PHE A 242 10.49 19.93 -5.16
N GLY A 243 9.76 18.94 -5.69
CA GLY A 243 10.19 18.09 -6.80
C GLY A 243 9.61 18.55 -8.14
N LYS A 244 9.40 17.58 -9.04
CA LYS A 244 8.72 17.83 -10.31
C LYS A 244 7.21 18.02 -10.06
N PRO A 245 6.56 19.08 -10.59
CA PRO A 245 5.15 19.35 -10.36
C PRO A 245 4.21 18.18 -10.74
N GLU A 246 4.55 17.40 -11.76
CA GLU A 246 3.76 16.25 -12.19
C GLU A 246 3.76 15.08 -11.18
N TRP A 247 4.75 15.03 -10.30
CA TRP A 247 4.93 14.00 -9.26
C TRP A 247 4.55 14.49 -7.87
N ASP A 248 4.07 15.72 -7.72
CA ASP A 248 3.66 16.27 -6.43
C ASP A 248 2.44 15.50 -5.88
N ASN A 249 2.63 14.81 -4.76
CA ASN A 249 1.60 14.06 -4.07
C ASN A 249 0.80 14.91 -3.07
N THR A 250 1.23 16.13 -2.74
CA THR A 250 0.51 17.03 -1.82
C THR A 250 -0.97 17.23 -2.22
N PRO A 251 -1.33 17.56 -3.48
CA PRO A 251 -2.74 17.66 -3.88
C PRO A 251 -3.47 16.31 -3.85
N LEU A 252 -2.78 15.20 -4.15
CA LEU A 252 -3.39 13.87 -4.09
C LEU A 252 -3.74 13.49 -2.64
N ILE A 253 -2.85 13.75 -1.69
CA ILE A 253 -3.08 13.52 -0.25
C ILE A 253 -4.30 14.31 0.21
N ALA A 254 -4.37 15.61 -0.10
CA ALA A 254 -5.49 16.46 0.28
C ALA A 254 -6.82 15.87 -0.24
N ARG A 255 -6.85 15.48 -1.52
CA ARG A 255 -8.03 14.87 -2.14
C ARG A 255 -8.40 13.53 -1.52
N ILE A 256 -7.43 12.67 -1.22
CA ILE A 256 -7.66 11.39 -0.54
C ILE A 256 -8.29 11.61 0.85
N VAL A 257 -7.81 12.58 1.62
CA VAL A 257 -8.37 12.89 2.95
C VAL A 257 -9.80 13.42 2.85
N GLU A 258 -10.09 14.30 1.89
CA GLU A 258 -11.44 14.78 1.62
C GLU A 258 -12.41 13.65 1.28
N LEU A 259 -12.02 12.78 0.34
CA LEU A 259 -12.81 11.64 -0.10
C LEU A 259 -13.05 10.63 1.02
N ARG A 260 -12.03 10.35 1.84
CA ARG A 260 -12.16 9.48 3.01
C ARG A 260 -13.12 10.07 4.05
N ARG A 261 -13.12 11.39 4.24
CA ARG A 261 -14.10 12.06 5.11
C ARG A 261 -15.51 11.92 4.57
N GLU A 262 -15.72 12.18 3.28
CA GLU A 262 -17.03 12.05 2.64
C GLU A 262 -17.55 10.60 2.71
N LEU A 263 -16.70 9.62 2.43
CA LEU A 263 -17.03 8.20 2.55
C LEU A 263 -17.49 7.84 3.96
N ALA A 264 -16.79 8.30 5.00
CA ALA A 264 -17.19 8.08 6.38
C ALA A 264 -18.58 8.67 6.68
N GLN A 265 -18.83 9.89 6.23
CA GLN A 265 -20.13 10.57 6.40
C GLN A 265 -21.27 9.85 5.68
N LEU A 266 -21.02 9.31 4.48
CA LEU A 266 -22.01 8.50 3.76
C LEU A 266 -22.42 7.27 4.56
N LEU A 267 -21.45 6.60 5.17
CA LEU A 267 -21.63 5.42 6.02
C LEU A 267 -22.15 5.74 7.44
N GLY A 268 -22.32 7.03 7.79
CA GLY A 268 -22.83 7.45 9.09
C GLY A 268 -21.79 7.54 10.21
N TYR A 269 -20.50 7.51 9.88
CA TYR A 269 -19.39 7.71 10.82
C TYR A 269 -18.96 9.18 10.85
N ARG A 270 -18.32 9.60 11.95
CA ARG A 270 -17.83 10.98 12.13
C ARG A 270 -16.62 11.27 11.25
N ASP A 271 -15.72 10.31 11.15
CA ASP A 271 -14.47 10.40 10.40
C ASP A 271 -14.03 9.01 9.89
N TYR A 272 -12.98 9.00 9.06
CA TYR A 272 -12.47 7.77 8.48
C TYR A 272 -11.70 6.88 9.47
N ALA A 273 -11.23 7.42 10.60
CA ALA A 273 -10.58 6.61 11.62
C ALA A 273 -11.60 5.67 12.27
N GLU A 274 -12.84 6.11 12.49
CA GLU A 274 -13.91 5.23 12.95
C GLU A 274 -14.20 4.09 11.97
N VAL A 275 -14.35 4.40 10.67
CA VAL A 275 -14.54 3.39 9.61
C VAL A 275 -13.39 2.38 9.61
N SER A 276 -12.15 2.88 9.70
CA SER A 276 -10.93 2.07 9.73
C SER A 276 -10.87 1.15 10.96
N LEU A 277 -11.44 1.55 12.09
CA LEU A 277 -11.40 0.79 13.34
C LEU A 277 -12.46 -0.32 13.42
N VAL A 278 -13.56 -0.25 12.67
CA VAL A 278 -14.61 -1.30 12.67
C VAL A 278 -14.06 -2.73 12.49
N PRO A 279 -13.09 -3.02 11.61
CA PRO A 279 -12.48 -4.34 11.51
C PRO A 279 -11.27 -4.58 12.45
N LYS A 280 -10.84 -3.60 13.23
CA LYS A 280 -9.63 -3.65 14.07
C LYS A 280 -9.98 -3.95 15.54
N MET A 281 -8.95 -4.19 16.36
CA MET A 281 -9.11 -4.50 17.79
C MET A 281 -9.38 -3.28 18.68
N ALA A 282 -8.96 -2.09 18.27
CA ALA A 282 -9.17 -0.90 19.08
C ALA A 282 -10.61 -0.38 18.91
N ASP A 283 -11.24 -0.02 20.03
CA ASP A 283 -12.67 0.27 20.10
C ASP A 283 -13.02 1.68 19.61
N SER A 284 -12.08 2.62 19.69
CA SER A 284 -12.33 4.01 19.28
C SER A 284 -11.06 4.78 18.90
N PRO A 285 -11.16 5.84 18.07
CA PRO A 285 -10.02 6.71 17.79
C PRO A 285 -9.46 7.36 19.05
N GLY A 286 -10.31 7.69 20.03
CA GLY A 286 -9.89 8.28 21.31
C GLY A 286 -9.02 7.34 22.14
N GLN A 287 -9.34 6.04 22.17
CA GLN A 287 -8.50 5.02 22.84
C GLN A 287 -7.13 4.91 22.18
N VAL A 288 -7.07 4.94 20.85
CA VAL A 288 -5.81 4.90 20.08
C VAL A 288 -4.95 6.12 20.39
N LEU A 289 -5.54 7.32 20.34
CA LEU A 289 -4.81 8.57 20.64
C LEU A 289 -4.32 8.59 22.09
N ALA A 290 -5.16 8.22 23.06
CA ALA A 290 -4.76 8.17 24.46
C ALA A 290 -3.58 7.22 24.71
N PHE A 291 -3.57 6.06 24.04
CA PHE A 291 -2.45 5.11 24.10
C PHE A 291 -1.16 5.72 23.51
N LEU A 292 -1.25 6.33 22.33
CA LEU A 292 -0.10 6.95 21.66
C LEU A 292 0.46 8.15 22.45
N ASP A 293 -0.42 8.99 23.00
CA ASP A 293 -0.04 10.14 23.83
C ASP A 293 0.62 9.70 25.15
N ASP A 294 0.11 8.64 25.78
CA ASP A 294 0.75 8.06 26.98
C ASP A 294 2.14 7.52 26.67
N LEU A 295 2.29 6.80 25.56
CA LEU A 295 3.58 6.31 25.08
C LEU A 295 4.54 7.46 24.80
N ALA A 296 4.11 8.48 24.05
CA ALA A 296 4.91 9.65 23.74
C ALA A 296 5.35 10.39 25.02
N ARG A 297 4.46 10.59 25.98
CA ARG A 297 4.76 11.23 27.27
C ARG A 297 5.81 10.46 28.06
N ARG A 298 5.77 9.13 28.05
CA ARG A 298 6.75 8.28 28.76
C ARG A 298 8.09 8.18 28.03
N ALA A 299 8.07 8.16 26.70
CA ALA A 299 9.28 8.04 25.87
C ALA A 299 10.05 9.37 25.75
N ARG A 300 9.35 10.51 25.78
CA ARG A 300 9.94 11.84 25.52
C ARG A 300 11.16 12.17 26.38
N PRO A 301 11.18 11.95 27.72
CA PRO A 301 12.37 12.26 28.53
C PRO A 301 13.61 11.46 28.11
N PHE A 302 13.43 10.22 27.65
CA PHE A 302 14.53 9.39 27.15
C PHE A 302 14.99 9.89 25.78
N ALA A 303 14.06 10.18 24.86
CA ALA A 303 14.40 10.74 23.56
C ALA A 303 15.14 12.09 23.67
N GLU A 304 14.74 12.95 24.61
CA GLU A 304 15.43 14.23 24.88
C GLU A 304 16.86 14.00 25.43
N LYS A 305 17.04 12.97 26.27
CA LYS A 305 18.36 12.55 26.76
C LYS A 305 19.22 12.01 25.62
N ASP A 306 18.69 11.09 24.81
CA ASP A 306 19.41 10.47 23.68
C ASP A 306 19.87 11.53 22.67
N VAL A 307 18.99 12.48 22.33
CA VAL A 307 19.35 13.61 21.45
C VAL A 307 20.40 14.51 22.10
N GLY A 308 20.38 14.68 23.42
CA GLY A 308 21.41 15.41 24.17
C GLY A 308 22.78 14.73 24.09
N GLU A 309 22.82 13.42 24.37
CA GLU A 309 24.03 12.60 24.28
C GLU A 309 24.59 12.57 22.86
N LEU A 310 23.73 12.41 21.85
CA LEU A 310 24.12 12.42 20.45
C LEU A 310 24.71 13.77 20.02
N ARG A 311 24.11 14.89 20.43
CA ARG A 311 24.66 16.24 20.16
C ARG A 311 26.01 16.46 20.83
N GLU A 312 26.19 15.96 22.05
CA GLU A 312 27.46 16.07 22.77
C GLU A 312 28.57 15.25 22.10
N PHE A 313 28.26 14.00 21.73
CA PHE A 313 29.15 13.12 20.96
C PHE A 313 29.52 13.75 19.62
N ALA A 314 28.52 14.16 18.84
CA ALA A 314 28.72 14.75 17.52
C ALA A 314 29.60 16.00 17.57
N ARG A 315 29.43 16.86 18.58
CA ARG A 315 30.30 18.04 18.77
C ARG A 315 31.73 17.67 19.16
N ARG A 316 31.92 16.71 20.07
CA ARG A 316 33.24 16.36 20.62
C ARG A 316 34.08 15.50 19.68
N GLU A 317 33.48 14.46 19.13
CA GLU A 317 34.18 13.41 18.39
C GLU A 317 34.12 13.61 16.88
N LEU A 318 33.05 14.25 16.37
CA LEU A 318 32.82 14.41 14.93
C LEU A 318 32.93 15.87 14.43
N ALA A 319 33.13 16.83 15.34
CA ALA A 319 33.11 18.26 15.05
C ALA A 319 31.84 18.75 14.31
N LEU A 320 30.69 18.12 14.60
CA LEU A 320 29.39 18.45 14.02
C LEU A 320 28.59 19.31 15.02
N ASP A 321 28.60 20.64 14.80
CA ASP A 321 27.80 21.61 15.56
C ASP A 321 27.32 22.75 14.63
N PRO A 322 26.00 22.89 14.37
CA PRO A 322 24.91 22.06 14.90
C PRO A 322 24.88 20.66 14.26
N LEU A 323 24.35 19.69 15.03
CA LEU A 323 23.93 18.37 14.53
C LEU A 323 22.63 18.52 13.74
N GLU A 324 22.68 18.22 12.45
CA GLU A 324 21.55 18.37 11.52
C GLU A 324 20.87 17.03 11.23
N ALA A 325 19.70 17.05 10.59
CA ALA A 325 18.92 15.82 10.32
C ALA A 325 19.68 14.78 9.47
N TRP A 326 20.54 15.23 8.55
CA TRP A 326 21.40 14.36 7.73
C TRP A 326 22.65 13.85 8.47
N ASP A 327 22.86 14.27 9.71
CA ASP A 327 23.96 13.81 10.55
C ASP A 327 23.51 12.76 11.57
N ILE A 328 22.21 12.61 11.83
CA ILE A 328 21.68 11.74 12.90
C ILE A 328 22.13 10.29 12.72
N ALA A 329 21.92 9.71 11.54
CA ALA A 329 22.29 8.31 11.29
C ALA A 329 23.80 8.08 11.39
N TYR A 330 24.60 9.00 10.85
CA TYR A 330 26.06 8.95 10.90
C TYR A 330 26.63 9.08 12.31
N ALA A 331 26.08 10.00 13.12
CA ALA A 331 26.55 10.20 14.48
C ALA A 331 26.09 9.10 15.45
N SER A 332 25.07 8.31 15.07
CA SER A 332 24.54 7.22 15.90
C SER A 332 25.24 5.88 15.67
N GLU A 333 25.94 5.73 14.55
CA GLU A 333 26.66 4.52 14.13
C GLU A 333 28.09 4.52 14.68
#